data_AF-J3MNU5-F1
#
_entry.id   AF-J3MNU5-F1
#
_cell.length_a   1.000
_cell.length_b   1.000
_cell.length_c   1.000
_cell.angle_alpha   90.00
_cell.angle_beta   90.00
_cell.angle_gamma   90.00
#
_symmetry.space_group_name_H-M   'P 1'
#
loop_
_entity.id
_entity.type
_entity.pdbx_description
1 polymer ?
#
loop_
_entity_poly.entity_id
_entity_poly.type
_entity_poly.pdbx_seq_one_letter_code
_entity_poly.pdbx_strand_id
1 'polypeptide(L)' 'MATRLAEEASPGVSLEELKRAMAASMEQVDAGPLIDPEDVARAAVFLASDEARYVNGHNLVVDCGFTVGKLFKMPQN' A
#
# COMPACT_ATOMS: atom_id res chain seq x y z
N MET A 1 -9.10 1.73 -12.07
CA MET A 1 -8.22 2.89 -11.74
C MET A 1 -6.83 2.41 -11.35
N ALA A 2 -6.69 1.45 -10.43
CA ALA A 2 -5.41 0.85 -10.03
C ALA A 2 -4.57 0.28 -11.20
N THR A 3 -5.20 -0.38 -12.18
CA THR A 3 -4.51 -0.94 -13.36
C THR A 3 -3.84 0.12 -14.24
N ARG A 4 -4.45 1.30 -14.38
CA ARG A 4 -3.94 2.38 -15.23
C ARG A 4 -2.73 3.08 -14.60
N LEU A 5 -2.77 3.29 -13.29
CA LEU A 5 -1.65 3.86 -12.52
C LEU A 5 -0.41 2.97 -12.58
N ALA A 6 -0.62 1.65 -12.61
CA ALA A 6 0.46 0.69 -12.70
C ALA A 6 1.17 0.70 -14.08
N GLU A 7 0.41 0.87 -15.17
CA GLU A 7 0.97 1.00 -16.52
C GLU A 7 1.73 2.33 -16.72
N GLU A 8 1.22 3.42 -16.14
CA GLU A 8 1.87 4.74 -16.23
C GLU A 8 3.17 4.83 -15.41
N ALA A 9 3.21 4.16 -14.25
CA ALA A 9 4.38 4.15 -13.36
C ALA A 9 5.54 3.27 -13.87
N SER A 10 5.28 2.36 -14.81
CA SER A 10 6.31 1.48 -15.39
C SER A 10 6.07 1.22 -16.88
N PRO A 11 6.38 2.21 -17.75
CA PRO A 11 6.20 2.07 -19.18
C PRO A 11 7.06 0.93 -19.73
N GLY A 12 6.43 -0.04 -20.40
CA GLY A 12 7.11 -1.17 -21.04
C GLY A 12 7.28 -2.42 -20.17
N VAL A 13 6.80 -2.42 -18.92
CA VAL A 13 6.74 -3.62 -18.08
C VAL A 13 5.39 -4.32 -18.32
N SER A 14 5.40 -5.61 -18.62
CA SER A 14 4.15 -6.36 -18.80
C SER A 14 3.39 -6.50 -17.47
N LEU A 15 2.06 -6.61 -17.51
CA LEU A 15 1.24 -6.84 -16.31
C LEU A 15 1.68 -8.10 -15.54
N GLU A 16 2.15 -9.12 -16.24
CA GLU A 16 2.65 -10.35 -15.62
C GLU A 16 4.02 -10.15 -14.95
N GLU A 17 4.92 -9.37 -15.55
CA GLU A 17 6.17 -8.98 -14.88
C GLU A 17 5.91 -8.09 -13.67
N LEU A 18 4.95 -7.18 -13.76
CA LEU A 18 4.56 -6.34 -12.64
C LEU A 18 4.00 -7.18 -11.48
N LYS A 19 3.11 -8.13 -11.78
CA LYS A 19 2.58 -9.07 -10.78
C LYS A 19 3.69 -9.91 -10.14
N ARG A 20 4.65 -10.41 -10.94
CA ARG A 20 5.81 -11.16 -10.41
C ARG A 20 6.70 -10.29 -9.53
N ALA A 21 6.97 -9.06 -9.95
CA ALA A 21 7.75 -8.10 -9.18
C ALA A 21 7.05 -7.78 -7.85
N MET A 22 5.75 -7.52 -7.87
CA MET A 22 4.97 -7.31 -6.64
C MET A 22 4.99 -8.55 -5.73
N ALA A 23 4.79 -9.76 -6.27
CA ALA A 23 4.84 -10.99 -5.47
C ALA A 23 6.23 -11.23 -4.84
N ALA A 24 7.31 -11.01 -5.60
CA ALA A 24 8.68 -11.13 -5.10
C ALA A 24 9.00 -10.06 -4.06
N SER A 25 8.53 -8.82 -4.26
CA SER A 25 8.64 -7.77 -3.27
C SER A 25 7.89 -8.14 -2.00
N MET A 26 6.65 -8.65 -2.10
CA MET A 26 5.82 -9.10 -0.97
C MET A 26 6.48 -10.22 -0.14
N GLU A 27 7.25 -11.12 -0.79
CA GLU A 27 8.02 -12.17 -0.11
C GLU A 27 9.26 -11.61 0.63
N GLN A 28 9.83 -10.51 0.14
CA GLN A 28 11.03 -9.88 0.71
C GLN A 28 10.74 -8.76 1.72
N VAL A 29 9.47 -8.34 1.85
CA VAL A 29 9.12 -7.32 2.83
C VAL A 29 9.04 -7.94 4.21
N ASP A 30 9.81 -7.37 5.12
CA ASP A 30 9.56 -7.43 6.56
C ASP A 30 8.35 -6.51 6.91
N ALA A 31 7.30 -6.51 6.09
CA ALA A 31 6.18 -5.56 6.15
C ALA A 31 5.18 -5.86 7.27
N GLY A 32 5.28 -7.03 7.91
CA GLY A 32 4.18 -7.60 8.67
C GLY A 32 3.15 -8.27 7.75
N PRO A 33 2.04 -8.77 8.31
CA PRO A 33 0.98 -9.43 7.55
C PRO A 33 0.44 -8.54 6.43
N LEU A 34 -0.12 -9.18 5.40
CA LEU A 34 -0.98 -8.47 4.45
C LEU A 34 -2.13 -7.79 5.22
N ILE A 35 -2.58 -6.67 4.69
CA ILE A 35 -3.73 -5.97 5.26
C ILE A 35 -4.97 -6.87 5.18
N ASP A 36 -5.62 -7.09 6.31
CA ASP A 36 -6.91 -7.77 6.39
C ASP A 36 -8.06 -6.74 6.32
N PRO A 37 -9.28 -7.11 5.90
CA PRO A 37 -10.43 -6.21 5.90
C PRO A 37 -10.65 -5.51 7.26
N GLU A 38 -10.34 -6.20 8.35
CA GLU A 38 -10.46 -5.69 9.71
C GLU A 38 -9.51 -4.52 10.01
N ASP A 39 -8.37 -4.41 9.33
CA ASP A 39 -7.46 -3.27 9.48
C ASP A 39 -8.07 -1.98 8.94
N VAL A 40 -8.72 -2.06 7.77
CA VAL A 40 -9.47 -0.92 7.19
C VAL A 40 -10.66 -0.57 8.09
N ALA A 41 -11.37 -1.57 8.62
CA ALA A 41 -12.49 -1.35 9.52
C ALA A 41 -12.05 -0.64 10.81
N ARG A 42 -10.92 -1.03 11.41
CA ARG A 42 -10.34 -0.36 12.57
C ARG A 42 -9.95 1.08 12.28
N ALA A 43 -9.35 1.35 11.12
CA ALA A 43 -9.02 2.72 10.70
C ALA A 43 -10.27 3.59 10.55
N ALA A 44 -11.36 3.03 10.00
CA ALA A 44 -12.64 3.72 9.90
C ALA A 44 -13.25 4.00 11.28
N VAL A 45 -13.19 3.04 12.21
CA VAL A 45 -13.65 3.22 13.60
C VAL A 45 -12.87 4.34 14.29
N PHE A 46 -11.55 4.38 14.13
CA PHE A 46 -10.72 5.49 14.66
C PHE A 46 -11.14 6.85 14.09
N LEU A 47 -11.35 6.97 12.78
CA LEU A 47 -11.79 8.23 12.17
C LEU A 47 -13.18 8.67 12.64
N ALA A 48 -14.04 7.72 13.03
CA ALA A 48 -15.38 8.00 13.54
C ALA A 48 -15.41 8.29 15.05
N SER A 49 -14.30 8.12 15.77
CA SER A 49 -14.26 8.25 17.23
C SER A 49 -13.86 9.66 17.69
N ASP A 50 -14.01 9.93 18.99
CA ASP A 50 -13.67 11.23 19.59
C ASP A 50 -12.16 11.53 19.53
N GLU A 51 -11.32 10.50 19.43
CA GLU A 51 -9.88 10.61 19.26
C GLU A 51 -9.50 11.31 17.94
N ALA A 52 -10.37 11.23 16.92
CA ALA A 52 -10.19 11.88 15.63
C ALA A 52 -10.89 13.24 15.52
N ARG A 53 -11.32 13.87 16.63
CA ARG A 53 -12.14 15.12 16.62
C ARG A 53 -11.63 16.28 15.77
N TYR A 54 -10.34 16.33 15.45
CA TYR A 54 -9.72 17.35 14.60
C TYR A 54 -9.04 16.78 13.34
N VAL A 55 -9.23 15.50 13.04
CA VAL A 55 -8.72 14.84 11.83
C VAL A 55 -9.84 14.83 10.80
N ASN A 56 -10.00 15.94 10.09
CA ASN A 56 -10.98 16.09 9.02
C ASN A 56 -10.33 16.62 7.73
N GLY A 57 -10.99 16.40 6.59
CA GLY A 57 -10.48 16.82 5.28
C GLY A 57 -9.23 16.09 4.79
N HIS A 58 -8.83 15.00 5.46
CA HIS A 58 -7.64 14.22 5.14
C HIS A 58 -7.99 12.78 4.71
N ASN A 59 -7.19 12.23 3.79
CA ASN A 59 -7.28 10.83 3.38
C ASN A 59 -6.30 9.98 4.18
N LEU A 60 -6.80 9.17 5.12
CA LEU A 60 -5.97 8.21 5.85
C LEU A 60 -5.68 6.99 4.95
N VAL A 61 -4.43 6.87 4.49
CA VAL A 61 -3.98 5.74 3.65
C VAL A 61 -3.65 4.53 4.53
N VAL A 62 -4.22 3.38 4.21
CA VAL A 62 -4.02 2.10 4.92
C VAL A 62 -3.54 1.06 3.90
N ASP A 63 -2.24 1.01 3.61
CA ASP A 63 -1.67 0.22 2.52
C ASP A 63 -0.29 -0.41 2.86
N CYS A 64 0.00 -0.55 4.15
CA CYS A 64 1.30 -1.02 4.66
C CYS A 64 2.52 -0.20 4.18
N GLY A 65 2.33 1.07 3.81
CA GLY A 65 3.41 1.96 3.38
C GLY A 65 3.79 1.79 1.90
N PHE A 66 2.96 1.14 1.10
CA PHE A 66 3.18 0.96 -0.33
C PHE A 66 3.28 2.30 -1.06
N THR A 67 2.37 3.24 -0.79
CA THR A 67 2.33 4.56 -1.42
C THR A 67 3.62 5.36 -1.21
N VAL A 68 4.33 5.12 -0.10
CA VAL A 68 5.60 5.79 0.22
C VAL A 68 6.84 4.95 -0.10
N GLY A 69 6.67 3.81 -0.79
CA GLY A 69 7.77 2.99 -1.28
C GLY A 69 8.34 1.99 -0.28
N LYS A 70 7.68 1.69 0.85
CA LYS A 70 8.18 0.73 1.87
C LYS A 70 8.41 -0.68 1.30
N LEU A 71 7.69 -1.07 0.25
CA LEU A 71 7.86 -2.37 -0.41
C LEU A 71 9.06 -2.43 -1.38
N PHE A 72 9.75 -1.31 -1.64
CA PHE A 72 10.94 -1.28 -2.48
C PHE A 72 12.21 -1.32 -1.61
N LYS A 73 12.68 -2.51 -1.26
CA LYS A 73 14.03 -2.68 -0.74
C LYS A 73 15.00 -2.70 -1.92
N MET A 74 15.59 -1.55 -2.26
CA MET A 74 16.68 -1.53 -3.24
C MET A 74 17.86 -2.35 -2.69
N PRO A 75 18.51 -3.20 -3.52
CA PRO A 75 19.73 -3.89 -3.11
C PRO A 75 20.75 -2.86 -2.63
N GLN A 76 21.18 -3.03 -1.38
CA GLN A 76 22.26 -2.22 -0.81
C GLN A 76 23.56 -2.80 -1.36
N ASN A 77 24.19 -2.07 -2.28
CA ASN A 77 25.56 -2.34 -2.75
C ASN A 77 26.55 -1.63 -1.82
#